data_AF-A0AAN9Q547-F1
#
_entry.id   AF-A0AAN9Q547-F1
#
_cell.length_a   1.000
_cell.length_b   1.000
_cell.length_c   1.000
_cell.angle_alpha   90.00
_cell.angle_beta   90.00
_cell.angle_gamma   90.00
#
_symmetry.space_group_name_H-M   'P 1'
#
loop_
_entity.id
_entity.type
_entity.pdbx_description
1 polymer ?
#
loop_
_entity_poly.entity_id
_entity_poly.type
_entity_poly.pdbx_seq_one_letter_code
_entity_poly.pdbx_strand_id
1 'polypeptide(L)'
;MGSSQAAASFLTNIARTAFGLGGAAAVLNSTLYTVDGGQRAVLFDRFRGILDETVGEGTHFLIPWVQKPYIFDIRTRPHTFSSVSGTKDLQMVNLTLRVLSRPDTNNLPVIVQNLGLEYDEKVLPSIGNEVLKAVVAQFNADQLLTERPHVSALVRESLIKRAKDFNIVLDDVAITHLSYGAEFSRAVEQKQVAQQEAERSKFVVMKAEQERRAAIIRAEGESDAAKLISDATSSAGMGLIELRRIEASREVAATMAKSPNVSYLPGGQNLLMALSPSR
;
A
#
# COMPACT_ATOMS: atom_id res chain seq x y z
N MET A 1 8.89 88.44 -29.28
CA MET A 1 8.83 87.93 -27.88
C MET A 1 7.53 87.16 -27.57
N GLY A 2 6.69 86.78 -28.54
CA GLY A 2 5.42 86.06 -28.29
C GLY A 2 5.44 84.53 -28.49
N SER A 3 6.46 83.98 -29.17
CA SER A 3 6.51 82.54 -29.50
C SER A 3 6.97 81.64 -28.34
N SER A 4 7.83 82.13 -27.44
CA SER A 4 8.35 81.36 -26.32
C SER A 4 7.35 81.19 -25.17
N GLN A 5 6.50 82.19 -24.90
CA GLN A 5 5.43 82.10 -23.90
C GLN A 5 4.26 81.22 -24.37
N ALA A 6 3.94 81.24 -25.67
CA ALA A 6 3.00 80.28 -26.25
C ALA A 6 3.54 78.85 -26.10
N ALA A 7 4.79 78.59 -26.47
CA ALA A 7 5.40 77.27 -26.32
C ALA A 7 5.41 76.77 -24.86
N ALA A 8 5.74 77.63 -23.88
CA ALA A 8 5.76 77.26 -22.47
C ALA A 8 4.36 76.94 -21.90
N SER A 9 3.33 77.69 -22.31
CA SER A 9 1.94 77.43 -21.89
C SER A 9 1.36 76.17 -22.54
N PHE A 10 1.69 75.91 -23.81
CA PHE A 10 1.37 74.65 -24.49
C PHE A 10 2.03 73.45 -23.82
N LEU A 11 3.33 73.52 -23.47
CA LEU A 11 4.03 72.45 -22.75
C LEU A 11 3.46 72.23 -21.34
N THR A 12 3.04 73.28 -20.65
CA THR A 12 2.42 73.16 -19.31
C THR A 12 1.04 72.50 -19.40
N ASN A 13 0.24 72.83 -20.43
CA ASN A 13 -1.05 72.19 -20.67
C ASN A 13 -0.88 70.72 -21.09
N ILE A 14 0.11 70.40 -21.93
CA ILE A 14 0.46 69.02 -22.30
C ILE A 14 0.95 68.24 -21.07
N ALA A 15 1.76 68.84 -20.21
CA ALA A 15 2.19 68.21 -18.97
C ALA A 15 0.99 67.93 -18.05
N ARG A 16 0.08 68.89 -17.87
CA ARG A 16 -1.14 68.69 -17.06
C ARG A 16 -2.06 67.61 -17.63
N THR A 17 -2.25 67.56 -18.95
CA THR A 17 -3.06 66.49 -19.57
C THR A 17 -2.34 65.14 -19.50
N ALA A 18 -1.02 65.09 -19.66
CA ALA A 18 -0.23 63.87 -19.51
C ALA A 18 -0.23 63.35 -18.07
N PHE A 19 -0.13 64.23 -17.06
CA PHE A 19 -0.26 63.87 -15.65
C PHE A 19 -1.68 63.41 -15.31
N GLY A 20 -2.71 64.06 -15.85
CA GLY A 20 -4.10 63.65 -15.67
C GLY A 20 -4.40 62.27 -16.30
N LEU A 21 -3.94 62.05 -17.54
CA LEU A 21 -4.08 60.77 -18.24
C LEU A 21 -3.23 59.67 -17.59
N GLY A 22 -2.00 59.98 -17.17
CA GLY A 22 -1.13 59.04 -16.47
C GLY A 22 -1.70 58.65 -15.10
N GLY A 23 -2.25 59.61 -14.36
CA GLY A 23 -2.95 59.34 -13.09
C GLY A 23 -4.20 58.48 -13.29
N ALA A 24 -5.02 58.80 -14.28
CA ALA A 24 -6.21 58.00 -14.62
C ALA A 24 -5.83 56.58 -15.05
N ALA A 25 -4.80 56.42 -15.89
CA ALA A 25 -4.31 55.10 -16.31
C ALA A 25 -3.75 54.29 -15.12
N ALA A 26 -3.04 54.93 -14.19
CA ALA A 26 -2.54 54.28 -12.98
C ALA A 26 -3.69 53.81 -12.07
N VAL A 27 -4.72 54.63 -11.90
CA VAL A 27 -5.92 54.25 -11.14
C VAL A 27 -6.63 53.09 -11.82
N LEU A 28 -6.87 53.14 -13.12
CA LEU A 28 -7.50 52.07 -13.87
C LEU A 28 -6.72 50.76 -13.79
N ASN A 29 -5.39 50.81 -13.92
CA ASN A 29 -4.54 49.63 -13.75
C ASN A 29 -4.67 49.06 -12.32
N SER A 30 -4.64 49.92 -11.30
CA SER A 30 -4.79 49.48 -9.91
C SER A 30 -6.19 48.93 -9.56
N THR A 31 -7.22 49.24 -10.37
CA THR A 31 -8.59 48.74 -10.19
C THR A 31 -8.80 47.36 -10.80
N LEU A 32 -7.95 46.95 -11.74
CA LEU A 32 -8.11 45.69 -12.45
C LEU A 32 -7.30 44.60 -11.75
N TYR A 33 -7.96 43.48 -11.45
CA TYR A 33 -7.28 42.27 -11.04
C TYR A 33 -7.84 41.08 -11.80
N THR A 34 -6.98 40.11 -12.09
CA THR A 34 -7.37 38.90 -12.82
C THR A 34 -7.25 37.70 -11.89
N VAL A 35 -8.27 36.84 -11.92
CA VAL A 35 -8.28 35.56 -11.23
C VAL A 35 -8.06 34.46 -12.27
N ASP A 36 -7.01 33.68 -12.10
CA ASP A 36 -6.68 32.59 -13.02
C ASP A 36 -7.63 31.40 -12.86
N GLY A 37 -7.71 30.57 -13.91
CA GLY A 37 -8.56 29.37 -13.91
C GLY A 37 -8.16 28.38 -12.81
N GLY A 38 -9.15 27.95 -12.03
CA GLY A 38 -8.94 27.10 -10.85
C GLY A 38 -8.52 27.85 -9.58
N GLN A 39 -8.64 29.18 -9.58
CA GLN A 39 -8.58 30.00 -8.39
C GLN A 39 -9.93 30.70 -8.15
N ARG A 40 -10.18 31.11 -6.91
CA ARG A 40 -11.28 32.01 -6.54
C ARG A 40 -10.76 33.12 -5.65
N ALA A 41 -11.31 34.31 -5.82
CA ALA A 41 -10.96 35.45 -4.99
C ALA A 41 -12.04 35.71 -3.95
N VAL A 42 -11.61 35.94 -2.71
CA VAL A 42 -12.43 36.49 -1.63
C VAL A 42 -12.00 37.94 -1.44
N LEU A 43 -12.95 38.87 -1.55
CA LEU A 43 -12.66 40.28 -1.42
C LEU A 43 -12.77 40.71 0.05
N PHE A 44 -11.72 41.38 0.53
CA PHE A 44 -11.73 42.07 1.82
C PHE A 44 -11.94 43.57 1.60
N ASP A 45 -13.03 44.09 2.12
CA ASP A 45 -13.35 45.52 2.18
C ASP A 45 -12.91 46.10 3.53
N ARG A 46 -12.21 47.23 3.51
CA ARG A 46 -11.77 47.95 4.72
C ARG A 46 -12.93 48.34 5.65
N PHE A 47 -14.11 48.60 5.12
CA PHE A 47 -15.27 49.08 5.90
C PHE A 47 -16.21 47.96 6.34
N ARG A 48 -16.42 46.96 5.48
CA ARG A 48 -17.38 45.86 5.71
C ARG A 48 -16.73 44.54 6.11
N GLY A 49 -15.40 44.44 6.02
CA GLY A 49 -14.68 43.21 6.24
C GLY A 49 -14.71 42.28 5.02
N ILE A 50 -14.75 40.97 5.26
CA ILE A 50 -14.81 39.97 4.20
C ILE A 50 -16.20 39.99 3.55
N LEU A 51 -16.25 40.08 2.22
CA LEU A 51 -17.49 40.00 1.45
C LEU A 51 -17.95 38.55 1.32
N ASP A 52 -19.26 38.32 1.45
CA ASP A 52 -19.88 36.98 1.40
C ASP A 52 -19.91 36.36 0.00
N GLU A 53 -19.64 37.14 -1.05
CA GLU A 53 -19.59 36.65 -2.42
C GLU A 53 -18.17 36.24 -2.83
N THR A 54 -18.05 35.03 -3.36
CA THR A 54 -16.81 34.55 -3.97
C THR A 54 -16.75 34.97 -5.42
N VAL A 55 -15.64 35.61 -5.80
CA VAL A 55 -15.40 36.01 -7.18
C VAL A 55 -14.76 34.86 -7.94
N GLY A 56 -15.34 34.53 -9.10
CA GLY A 56 -14.88 33.46 -9.98
C GLY A 56 -13.65 33.83 -10.81
N GLU A 57 -13.32 32.97 -11.77
CA GLU A 57 -12.25 33.21 -12.74
C GLU A 57 -12.58 34.38 -13.68
N GLY A 58 -11.54 35.12 -14.11
CA GLY A 58 -11.67 36.26 -15.02
C GLY A 58 -11.16 37.58 -14.45
N THR A 59 -11.23 38.62 -15.26
CA THR A 59 -10.83 39.99 -14.90
C THR A 59 -11.98 40.71 -14.21
N HIS A 60 -11.73 41.17 -12.99
CA HIS A 60 -12.70 41.82 -12.13
C HIS A 60 -12.20 43.21 -11.71
N PHE A 61 -13.15 44.06 -11.33
CA PHE A 61 -12.87 45.40 -10.86
C PHE A 61 -12.90 45.43 -9.34
N LEU A 62 -11.86 46.01 -8.74
CA LEU A 62 -11.80 46.33 -7.31
C LEU A 62 -11.62 47.83 -7.12
N ILE A 63 -12.04 48.33 -5.97
CA ILE A 63 -11.78 49.70 -5.56
C ILE A 63 -10.39 49.75 -4.89
N PRO A 64 -9.39 50.42 -5.49
CA PRO A 64 -8.05 50.51 -4.92
C PRO A 64 -8.12 51.11 -3.52
N TRP A 65 -7.23 50.68 -2.62
CA TRP A 65 -7.15 51.07 -1.20
C TRP A 65 -8.26 50.58 -0.28
N VAL A 66 -9.50 50.43 -0.77
CA VAL A 66 -10.64 49.96 0.01
C VAL A 66 -10.73 48.44 -0.01
N GLN A 67 -10.56 47.84 -1.19
CA GLN A 67 -10.72 46.40 -1.38
C GLN A 67 -9.37 45.72 -1.63
N LYS A 68 -9.18 44.56 -1.02
CA LYS A 68 -8.01 43.69 -1.22
C LYS A 68 -8.50 42.29 -1.62
N PRO A 69 -8.05 41.74 -2.76
CA PRO A 69 -8.42 40.39 -3.16
C PRO A 69 -7.49 39.38 -2.49
N TYR A 70 -8.07 38.37 -1.85
CA TYR A 70 -7.36 37.18 -1.40
C TYR A 70 -7.66 36.05 -2.36
N ILE A 71 -6.63 35.64 -3.10
CA ILE A 71 -6.76 34.62 -4.14
C ILE A 71 -6.45 33.25 -3.52
N PHE A 72 -7.41 32.34 -3.62
CA PHE A 72 -7.30 30.97 -3.16
C PHE A 72 -7.33 30.02 -4.35
N ASP A 73 -6.50 28.99 -4.27
CA ASP A 73 -6.56 27.87 -5.17
C ASP A 73 -7.65 26.91 -4.70
N ILE A 74 -8.55 26.54 -5.61
CA ILE A 74 -9.65 25.60 -5.34
C ILE A 74 -9.33 24.19 -5.82
N ARG A 75 -8.12 23.96 -6.33
CA ARG A 75 -7.67 22.63 -6.77
C ARG A 75 -7.35 21.74 -5.58
N THR A 76 -7.50 20.44 -5.81
CA THR A 76 -7.16 19.41 -4.83
C THR A 76 -5.66 19.42 -4.53
N ARG A 77 -5.31 19.51 -3.24
CA ARG A 77 -3.92 19.51 -2.77
C ARG A 77 -3.65 18.34 -1.82
N PRO A 78 -2.54 17.62 -2.01
CA PRO A 78 -2.14 16.57 -1.10
C PRO A 78 -1.54 17.14 0.18
N HIS A 79 -2.02 16.65 1.31
CA HIS A 79 -1.51 16.96 2.65
C HIS A 79 -1.16 15.66 3.35
N THR A 80 -0.02 15.63 4.01
CA THR A 80 0.43 14.46 4.78
C THR A 80 0.77 14.87 6.19
N PHE A 81 0.23 14.15 7.16
CA PHE A 81 0.58 14.33 8.57
C PHE A 81 0.72 12.98 9.25
N SER A 82 1.58 12.94 10.27
CA SER A 82 1.80 11.76 11.10
C SER A 82 1.23 11.98 12.50
N SER A 83 0.70 10.91 13.07
CA SER A 83 0.13 10.90 14.41
C SER A 83 0.53 9.64 15.15
N VAL A 84 0.91 9.81 16.41
CA VAL A 84 1.09 8.68 17.32
C VAL A 84 -0.23 8.47 18.07
N SER A 85 -0.82 7.28 17.91
CA SER A 85 -2.09 6.90 18.52
C SER A 85 -1.95 5.60 19.32
N GLY A 86 -2.71 5.48 20.39
CA GLY A 86 -2.83 4.25 21.16
C GLY A 86 -3.95 3.38 20.60
N THR A 87 -3.71 2.08 20.47
CA THR A 87 -4.74 1.10 20.11
C THR A 87 -5.55 0.68 21.33
N LYS A 88 -6.61 -0.11 21.12
CA LYS A 88 -7.41 -0.70 22.19
C LYS A 88 -6.61 -1.56 23.17
N ASP A 89 -5.53 -2.18 22.70
CA ASP A 89 -4.62 -3.01 23.50
C ASP A 89 -3.47 -2.21 24.13
N LEU A 90 -3.59 -0.88 24.18
CA LEU A 90 -2.60 0.05 24.72
C LEU A 90 -1.24 0.01 24.00
N GLN A 91 -1.23 -0.39 22.73
CA GLN A 91 -0.02 -0.35 21.90
C GLN A 91 0.08 1.00 21.19
N MET A 92 1.28 1.57 21.17
CA MET A 92 1.53 2.83 20.47
C MET A 92 1.86 2.54 18.99
N VAL A 93 1.07 3.15 18.09
CA VAL A 93 1.25 3.06 16.65
C VAL A 93 1.52 4.43 16.06
N ASN A 94 2.47 4.51 15.14
CA ASN A 94 2.73 5.70 14.35
C ASN A 94 2.07 5.55 12.99
N LEU A 95 1.14 6.45 12.70
CA LEU A 95 0.30 6.42 11.51
C LEU A 95 0.57 7.68 10.70
N THR A 96 0.85 7.51 9.41
CA THR A 96 0.90 8.62 8.46
C THR A 96 -0.33 8.56 7.58
N LEU A 97 -1.07 9.67 7.53
CA LEU A 97 -2.25 9.84 6.70
C LEU A 97 -1.93 10.79 5.55
N ARG A 98 -2.35 10.42 4.34
CA ARG A 98 -2.41 11.31 3.19
C ARG A 98 -3.85 11.69 2.94
N VAL A 99 -4.11 12.98 2.85
CA VAL A 99 -5.42 13.56 2.60
C VAL A 99 -5.33 14.42 1.34
N LEU A 100 -6.25 14.20 0.41
CA LEU A 100 -6.49 15.08 -0.72
C LEU A 100 -7.64 16.00 -0.33
N SER A 101 -7.36 17.30 -0.20
CA SER A 101 -8.34 18.29 0.24
C SER A 101 -8.46 19.44 -0.73
N ARG A 102 -9.65 20.02 -0.78
CA ARG A 102 -9.97 21.27 -1.48
C ARG A 102 -11.00 22.04 -0.67
N PRO A 103 -10.98 23.37 -0.70
CA PRO A 103 -11.98 24.15 0.01
C PRO A 103 -13.34 24.08 -0.72
N ASP A 104 -14.44 24.19 0.03
CA ASP A 104 -15.74 24.39 -0.59
C ASP A 104 -15.84 25.79 -1.18
N THR A 105 -16.09 25.85 -2.48
CA THR A 105 -16.04 27.07 -3.26
C THR A 105 -17.14 28.08 -2.91
N ASN A 106 -18.26 27.62 -2.35
CA ASN A 106 -19.39 28.49 -1.97
C ASN A 106 -19.19 29.15 -0.60
N ASN A 107 -18.46 28.47 0.29
CA ASN A 107 -18.27 28.88 1.68
C ASN A 107 -16.84 29.40 1.95
N LEU A 108 -16.08 29.75 0.91
CA LEU A 108 -14.74 30.33 1.05
C LEU A 108 -14.70 31.55 1.99
N PRO A 109 -15.65 32.51 1.96
CA PRO A 109 -15.60 33.67 2.84
C PRO A 109 -15.65 33.28 4.32
N VAL A 110 -16.48 32.30 4.65
CA VAL A 110 -16.61 31.75 6.02
C VAL A 110 -15.33 31.06 6.46
N ILE A 111 -14.67 30.33 5.55
CA ILE A 111 -13.36 29.70 5.82
C ILE A 111 -12.33 30.77 6.17
N VAL A 112 -12.22 31.82 5.34
CA VAL A 112 -11.23 32.89 5.57
C VAL A 112 -11.51 33.67 6.85
N GLN A 113 -12.78 33.92 7.16
CA GLN A 113 -13.18 34.66 8.36
C GLN A 113 -12.89 33.87 9.64
N ASN A 114 -13.16 32.57 9.66
CA ASN A 114 -13.04 31.74 10.87
C ASN A 114 -11.65 31.12 11.03
N LEU A 115 -11.04 30.68 9.94
CA LEU A 115 -9.81 29.86 9.94
C LEU A 115 -8.59 30.65 9.50
N GLY A 116 -8.79 31.70 8.69
CA GLY A 116 -7.72 32.53 8.13
C GLY A 116 -7.27 32.03 6.75
N LEU A 117 -6.13 32.57 6.29
CA LEU A 117 -5.55 32.24 4.98
C LEU A 117 -4.95 30.81 4.96
N GLU A 118 -4.43 30.36 6.10
CA GLU A 118 -3.73 29.06 6.31
C GLU A 118 -4.67 28.03 6.95
N TYR A 119 -5.87 27.87 6.37
CA TYR A 119 -6.89 26.99 6.94
C TYR A 119 -6.51 25.51 6.84
N ASP A 120 -5.80 25.12 5.79
CA ASP A 120 -5.37 23.76 5.49
C ASP A 120 -4.30 23.27 6.47
N GLU A 121 -3.24 24.04 6.69
CA GLU A 121 -2.14 23.70 7.60
C GLU A 121 -2.59 23.64 9.08
N LYS A 122 -3.56 24.48 9.46
CA LYS A 122 -4.02 24.56 10.85
C LYS A 122 -5.09 23.51 11.19
N VAL A 123 -6.07 23.33 10.31
CA VAL A 123 -7.25 22.49 10.61
C VAL A 123 -6.98 21.02 10.32
N LEU A 124 -6.39 20.68 9.17
CA LEU A 124 -6.26 19.30 8.72
C LEU A 124 -5.49 18.41 9.71
N PRO A 125 -4.34 18.84 10.26
CA PRO A 125 -3.64 18.03 11.26
C PRO A 125 -4.43 17.92 12.57
N SER A 126 -5.19 18.95 12.95
CA SER A 126 -5.99 18.96 14.18
C SER A 126 -7.12 17.92 14.11
N ILE A 127 -7.97 18.02 13.08
CA ILE A 127 -9.08 17.07 12.88
C ILE A 127 -8.57 15.67 12.57
N GLY A 128 -7.45 15.57 11.84
CA GLY A 128 -6.82 14.32 11.49
C GLY A 128 -6.32 13.56 12.71
N ASN A 129 -5.61 14.25 13.61
CA ASN A 129 -5.14 13.67 14.86
C ASN A 129 -6.29 13.26 15.79
N GLU A 130 -7.35 14.07 15.86
CA GLU A 130 -8.55 13.77 16.64
C GLU A 130 -9.22 12.48 16.14
N VAL A 131 -9.54 12.41 14.84
CA VAL A 131 -10.23 11.27 14.23
C VAL A 131 -9.37 10.01 14.25
N LEU A 132 -8.07 10.11 13.96
CA LEU A 132 -7.17 8.96 14.02
C LEU A 132 -7.15 8.37 15.43
N LYS A 133 -6.99 9.20 16.47
CA LYS A 133 -7.00 8.71 17.86
C LYS A 133 -8.33 8.07 18.23
N ALA A 134 -9.45 8.66 17.81
CA ALA A 134 -10.78 8.14 18.12
C ALA A 134 -11.08 6.80 17.43
N VAL A 135 -10.66 6.62 16.17
CA VAL A 135 -10.87 5.38 15.41
C VAL A 135 -9.90 4.30 15.86
N VAL A 136 -8.60 4.62 15.95
CA VAL A 136 -7.55 3.64 16.28
C VAL A 136 -7.74 3.06 17.69
N ALA A 137 -8.25 3.84 18.63
CA ALA A 137 -8.56 3.37 19.98
C ALA A 137 -9.66 2.28 20.04
N GLN A 138 -10.46 2.11 18.98
CA GLN A 138 -11.51 1.09 18.91
C GLN A 138 -11.01 -0.27 18.42
N PHE A 139 -9.85 -0.29 17.75
CA PHE A 139 -9.28 -1.48 17.12
C PHE A 139 -8.04 -1.99 17.86
N ASN A 140 -7.83 -3.29 17.77
CA ASN A 140 -6.63 -3.95 18.25
C ASN A 140 -5.47 -3.74 17.27
N ALA A 141 -4.23 -3.85 17.75
CA ALA A 141 -3.05 -3.67 16.90
C ALA A 141 -3.02 -4.67 15.73
N ASP A 142 -3.39 -5.93 15.98
CA ASP A 142 -3.46 -6.96 14.94
C ASP A 142 -4.52 -6.64 13.86
N GLN A 143 -5.67 -6.08 14.27
CA GLN A 143 -6.77 -5.72 13.37
C GLN A 143 -6.42 -4.55 12.45
N LEU A 144 -5.61 -3.60 12.90
CA LEU A 144 -5.12 -2.50 12.06
C LEU A 144 -4.28 -3.00 10.88
N LEU A 145 -3.63 -4.16 11.03
CA LEU A 145 -2.88 -4.80 9.97
C LEU A 145 -3.77 -5.67 9.07
N THR A 146 -4.62 -6.52 9.65
CA THR A 146 -5.44 -7.48 8.89
C THR A 146 -6.65 -6.84 8.21
N GLU A 147 -7.32 -5.90 8.87
CA GLU A 147 -8.57 -5.26 8.42
C GLU A 147 -8.34 -3.80 7.99
N ARG A 148 -7.14 -3.49 7.50
CA ARG A 148 -6.74 -2.16 7.05
C ARG A 148 -7.75 -1.47 6.11
N PRO A 149 -8.37 -2.16 5.12
CA PRO A 149 -9.36 -1.53 4.26
C PRO A 149 -10.60 -1.05 5.02
N HIS A 150 -11.05 -1.82 6.02
CA HIS A 150 -12.21 -1.48 6.85
C HIS A 150 -11.91 -0.26 7.72
N VAL A 151 -10.76 -0.26 8.39
CA VAL A 151 -10.30 0.87 9.20
C VAL A 151 -10.13 2.13 8.35
N SER A 152 -9.55 2.01 7.15
CA SER A 152 -9.39 3.15 6.23
C SER A 152 -10.73 3.74 5.79
N ALA A 153 -11.76 2.91 5.58
CA ALA A 153 -13.10 3.37 5.24
C ALA A 153 -13.72 4.16 6.40
N LEU A 154 -13.61 3.64 7.63
CA LEU A 154 -14.14 4.29 8.83
C LEU A 154 -13.46 5.63 9.13
N VAL A 155 -12.12 5.68 8.99
CA VAL A 155 -11.35 6.93 9.13
C VAL A 155 -11.80 7.93 8.07
N ARG A 156 -11.98 7.50 6.81
CA ARG A 156 -12.44 8.37 5.73
C ARG A 156 -13.81 8.97 6.02
N GLU A 157 -14.78 8.16 6.43
CA GLU A 157 -16.14 8.63 6.74
C GLU A 157 -16.13 9.64 7.90
N SER A 158 -15.42 9.30 8.98
CA SER A 158 -15.31 10.14 10.18
C SER A 158 -14.62 11.48 9.87
N LEU A 159 -13.56 11.44 9.05
CA LEU A 159 -12.81 12.64 8.67
C LEU A 159 -13.61 13.52 7.70
N ILE A 160 -14.35 12.94 6.75
CA ILE A 160 -15.25 13.69 5.86
C ILE A 160 -16.33 14.40 6.67
N LYS A 161 -16.95 13.70 7.62
CA LYS A 161 -17.97 14.28 8.50
C LYS A 161 -17.42 15.47 9.27
N ARG A 162 -16.22 15.33 9.84
CA ARG A 162 -15.57 16.39 10.61
C ARG A 162 -15.10 17.56 9.74
N ALA A 163 -14.57 17.30 8.55
CA ALA A 163 -14.12 18.33 7.62
C ALA A 163 -15.28 19.19 7.08
N LYS A 164 -16.48 18.61 6.99
CA LYS A 164 -17.70 19.32 6.58
C LYS A 164 -18.07 20.46 7.53
N ASP A 165 -17.83 20.32 8.84
CA ASP A 165 -18.07 21.38 9.83
C ASP A 165 -17.20 22.62 9.56
N PHE A 166 -16.05 22.43 8.92
CA PHE A 166 -15.10 23.48 8.56
C PHE A 166 -15.19 23.92 7.09
N ASN A 167 -16.18 23.43 6.34
CA ASN A 167 -16.36 23.68 4.91
C ASN A 167 -15.17 23.24 4.02
N ILE A 168 -14.43 22.20 4.46
CA ILE A 168 -13.34 21.61 3.68
C ILE A 168 -13.83 20.30 3.06
N VAL A 169 -13.64 20.13 1.75
CA VAL A 169 -14.00 18.91 1.03
C VAL A 169 -12.77 18.01 0.94
N LEU A 170 -12.94 16.76 1.36
CA LEU A 170 -11.92 15.72 1.23
C LEU A 170 -12.29 14.81 0.06
N ASP A 171 -11.45 14.80 -0.98
CA ASP A 171 -11.68 13.94 -2.15
C ASP A 171 -11.24 12.50 -1.84
N ASP A 172 -10.09 12.34 -1.17
CA ASP A 172 -9.51 11.05 -0.82
C ASP A 172 -8.74 11.10 0.51
N VAL A 173 -8.78 10.00 1.25
CA VAL A 173 -8.12 9.84 2.54
C VAL A 173 -7.53 8.44 2.60
N ALA A 174 -6.21 8.35 2.72
CA ALA A 174 -5.52 7.07 2.72
C ALA A 174 -4.43 7.04 3.79
N ILE A 175 -4.40 5.96 4.57
CA ILE A 175 -3.25 5.64 5.43
C ILE A 175 -2.10 5.27 4.48
N THR A 176 -0.94 5.89 4.62
CA THR A 176 0.24 5.60 3.77
C THR A 176 1.22 4.70 4.51
N HIS A 177 1.59 5.10 5.73
CA HIS A 177 2.54 4.36 6.55
C HIS A 177 1.91 4.03 7.90
N LEU A 178 2.19 2.81 8.36
CA LEU A 178 1.79 2.33 9.67
C LEU A 178 3.00 1.61 10.25
N SER A 179 3.51 2.10 11.37
CA SER A 179 4.61 1.45 12.09
C SER A 179 4.25 1.23 13.55
N TYR A 180 4.69 0.08 14.04
CA TYR A 180 4.59 -0.30 15.44
C TYR A 180 5.94 -0.07 16.12
N GLY A 181 5.95 -0.03 17.46
CA GLY A 181 7.19 -0.08 18.23
C GLY A 181 8.01 -1.33 17.85
N ALA A 182 9.34 -1.20 17.84
CA ALA A 182 10.25 -2.28 17.42
C ALA A 182 10.05 -3.58 18.23
N GLU A 183 9.73 -3.47 19.51
CA GLU A 183 9.46 -4.62 20.38
C GLU A 183 8.21 -5.39 19.97
N PHE A 184 7.13 -4.69 19.60
CA PHE A 184 5.88 -5.30 19.15
C PHE A 184 6.08 -6.02 17.81
N SER A 185 6.72 -5.36 16.85
CA SER A 185 7.04 -5.97 15.55
C SER A 185 7.84 -7.27 15.72
N ARG A 186 8.84 -7.26 16.60
CA ARG A 186 9.64 -8.45 16.92
C ARG A 186 8.81 -9.56 17.58
N ALA A 187 7.92 -9.21 18.50
CA ALA A 187 7.04 -10.18 19.16
C ALA A 187 6.04 -10.82 18.18
N VAL A 188 5.48 -10.03 17.26
CA VAL A 188 4.58 -10.53 16.20
C VAL A 188 5.33 -11.47 15.26
N GLU A 189 6.53 -11.11 14.82
CA GLU A 189 7.37 -11.96 13.98
C GLU A 189 7.70 -13.29 14.69
N GLN A 190 8.10 -13.25 15.96
CA GLN A 190 8.35 -14.45 16.76
C GLN A 190 7.10 -15.32 16.90
N LYS A 191 5.94 -14.72 17.13
CA LYS A 191 4.66 -15.44 17.19
C LYS A 191 4.33 -16.10 15.86
N GLN A 192 4.57 -15.44 14.74
CA GLN A 192 4.37 -16.01 13.41
C GLN A 192 5.31 -17.19 13.15
N VAL A 193 6.59 -17.06 13.51
CA VAL A 193 7.56 -18.16 13.39
C VAL A 193 7.15 -19.36 14.25
N ALA A 194 6.79 -19.12 15.51
CA ALA A 194 6.33 -20.18 16.41
C ALA A 194 5.04 -20.86 15.90
N GLN A 195 4.10 -20.09 15.34
CA GLN A 195 2.86 -20.63 14.76
C GLN A 195 3.15 -21.48 13.53
N GLN A 196 4.02 -21.01 12.63
CA GLN A 196 4.45 -21.77 11.45
C GLN A 196 5.20 -23.04 11.83
N GLU A 197 6.05 -22.99 12.86
CA GLU A 197 6.78 -24.15 13.37
C GLU A 197 5.84 -25.19 14.01
N ALA A 198 4.85 -24.74 14.76
CA ALA A 198 3.82 -25.60 15.33
C ALA A 198 2.98 -26.26 14.23
N GLU A 199 2.60 -25.52 13.19
CA GLU A 199 1.87 -26.05 12.04
C GLU A 199 2.72 -27.07 11.26
N ARG A 200 3.99 -26.76 11.00
CA ARG A 200 4.94 -27.70 10.38
C ARG A 200 5.10 -28.97 11.22
N SER A 201 5.22 -28.84 12.54
CA SER A 201 5.33 -29.98 13.44
C SER A 201 4.07 -30.87 13.37
N LYS A 202 2.87 -30.28 13.31
CA LYS A 202 1.62 -31.02 13.09
C LYS A 202 1.65 -31.78 11.76
N PHE A 203 2.12 -31.16 10.68
CA PHE A 203 2.25 -31.84 9.38
C PHE A 203 3.25 -33.00 9.42
N VAL A 204 4.37 -32.87 10.15
CA VAL A 204 5.35 -33.95 10.31
C VAL A 204 4.74 -35.12 11.08
N VAL A 205 4.02 -34.86 12.17
CA VAL A 205 3.31 -35.91 12.93
C VAL A 205 2.25 -36.59 12.08
N MET A 206 1.42 -35.81 11.35
CA MET A 206 0.42 -36.38 10.45
C MET A 206 1.06 -37.23 9.36
N LYS A 207 2.16 -36.78 8.75
CA LYS A 207 2.90 -37.56 7.76
C LYS A 207 3.41 -38.88 8.35
N ALA A 208 4.02 -38.84 9.54
CA ALA A 208 4.51 -40.04 10.22
C ALA A 208 3.38 -41.03 10.57
N GLU A 209 2.20 -40.52 10.97
CA GLU A 209 1.03 -41.37 11.21
C GLU A 209 0.52 -42.02 9.92
N GLN A 210 0.46 -41.27 8.81
CA GLN A 210 0.05 -41.81 7.51
C GLN A 210 1.05 -42.85 7.00
N GLU A 211 2.35 -42.60 7.12
CA GLU A 211 3.40 -43.57 6.77
C GLU A 211 3.30 -44.84 7.62
N ARG A 212 3.04 -44.71 8.93
CA ARG A 212 2.79 -45.85 9.82
C ARG A 212 1.57 -46.66 9.39
N ARG A 213 0.45 -46.00 9.11
CA ARG A 213 -0.77 -46.67 8.63
C ARG A 213 -0.53 -47.37 7.30
N ALA A 214 0.16 -46.71 6.37
CA ALA A 214 0.53 -47.31 5.09
C ALA A 214 1.42 -48.55 5.26
N ALA A 215 2.38 -48.52 6.20
CA ALA A 215 3.24 -49.65 6.50
C ALA A 215 2.47 -50.84 7.10
N ILE A 216 1.53 -50.59 8.02
CA ILE A 216 0.66 -51.64 8.60
C ILE A 216 -0.19 -52.28 7.51
N ILE A 217 -0.89 -51.46 6.70
CA ILE A 217 -1.74 -51.95 5.60
C ILE A 217 -0.90 -52.76 4.59
N ARG A 218 0.33 -52.32 4.30
CA ARG A 218 1.24 -53.05 3.42
C ARG A 218 1.66 -54.39 4.00
N ALA A 219 2.01 -54.44 5.29
CA ALA A 219 2.40 -55.67 5.97
C ALA A 219 1.22 -56.67 6.08
N GLU A 220 0.01 -56.18 6.37
CA GLU A 220 -1.22 -56.99 6.35
C GLU A 220 -1.50 -57.53 4.94
N GLY A 221 -1.42 -56.66 3.92
CA GLY A 221 -1.57 -57.07 2.52
C GLY A 221 -0.53 -58.09 2.07
N GLU A 222 0.73 -57.95 2.49
CA GLU A 222 1.80 -58.93 2.24
C GLU A 222 1.57 -60.25 2.99
N SER A 223 1.08 -60.19 4.24
CA SER A 223 0.76 -61.40 5.02
C SER A 223 -0.40 -62.18 4.41
N ASP A 224 -1.47 -61.49 4.03
CA ASP A 224 -2.64 -62.13 3.44
C ASP A 224 -2.33 -62.64 2.02
N ALA A 225 -1.54 -61.90 1.24
CA ALA A 225 -1.02 -62.40 -0.04
C ALA A 225 -0.14 -63.64 0.16
N ALA A 226 0.76 -63.65 1.15
CA ALA A 226 1.63 -64.79 1.43
C ALA A 226 0.83 -66.03 1.86
N LYS A 227 -0.22 -65.88 2.68
CA LYS A 227 -1.13 -66.97 3.05
C LYS A 227 -1.84 -67.53 1.82
N LEU A 228 -2.43 -66.67 0.99
CA LEU A 228 -3.11 -67.09 -0.24
C LEU A 228 -2.16 -67.82 -1.20
N ILE A 229 -0.92 -67.32 -1.37
CA ILE A 229 0.09 -67.99 -2.18
C ILE A 229 0.48 -69.34 -1.57
N SER A 230 0.65 -69.41 -0.24
CA SER A 230 0.98 -70.65 0.46
C SER A 230 -0.12 -71.71 0.30
N ASP A 231 -1.38 -71.33 0.48
CA ASP A 231 -2.55 -72.20 0.30
C ASP A 231 -2.68 -72.66 -1.16
N ALA A 232 -2.49 -71.75 -2.12
CA ALA A 232 -2.51 -72.07 -3.55
C ALA A 232 -1.35 -73.01 -3.95
N THR A 233 -0.16 -72.80 -3.39
CA THR A 233 1.02 -73.65 -3.67
C THR A 233 0.88 -75.02 -3.02
N SER A 234 0.32 -75.11 -1.81
CA SER A 234 -0.01 -76.37 -1.15
C SER A 234 -1.00 -77.19 -1.99
N SER A 235 -2.00 -76.51 -2.56
CA SER A 235 -3.02 -77.13 -3.43
C SER A 235 -2.46 -77.59 -4.80
N ALA A 236 -1.57 -76.80 -5.40
CA ALA A 236 -1.01 -77.07 -6.73
C ALA A 236 0.21 -78.02 -6.72
N GLY A 237 0.80 -78.31 -5.55
CA GLY A 237 1.92 -79.24 -5.38
C GLY A 237 3.30 -78.69 -5.77
N MET A 238 4.37 -79.49 -5.57
CA MET A 238 5.78 -79.06 -5.76
C MET A 238 6.14 -78.66 -7.20
N GLY A 239 5.36 -79.07 -8.21
CA GLY A 239 5.63 -78.75 -9.61
C GLY A 239 5.59 -77.24 -9.91
N LEU A 240 4.74 -76.47 -9.21
CA LEU A 240 4.68 -75.02 -9.39
C LEU A 240 5.96 -74.33 -8.88
N ILE A 241 6.52 -74.82 -7.77
CA ILE A 241 7.76 -74.28 -7.19
C ILE A 241 8.95 -74.56 -8.13
N GLU A 242 9.03 -75.77 -8.71
CA GLU A 242 10.07 -76.08 -9.69
C GLU A 242 9.96 -75.21 -10.95
N LEU A 243 8.75 -75.03 -11.49
CA LEU A 243 8.54 -74.17 -12.65
C LEU A 243 8.98 -72.73 -12.36
N ARG A 244 8.61 -72.17 -11.20
CA ARG A 244 9.06 -70.84 -10.76
C ARG A 244 10.56 -70.75 -10.57
N ARG A 245 11.20 -71.81 -10.07
CA ARG A 245 12.66 -71.88 -9.93
C ARG A 245 13.35 -71.85 -11.29
N ILE A 246 12.80 -72.56 -12.28
CA ILE A 246 13.30 -72.55 -13.67
C ILE A 246 13.10 -71.16 -14.31
N GLU A 247 11.95 -70.51 -14.09
CA GLU A 247 11.70 -69.14 -14.57
C GLU A 247 12.67 -68.12 -13.94
N ALA A 248 12.84 -68.14 -12.62
CA ALA A 248 13.75 -67.23 -11.93
C ALA A 248 15.20 -67.43 -12.38
N SER A 249 15.64 -68.68 -12.54
CA SER A 249 16.98 -68.98 -13.06
C SER A 249 17.16 -68.54 -14.52
N ARG A 250 16.11 -68.64 -15.35
CA ARG A 250 16.12 -68.09 -16.72
C ARG A 250 16.23 -66.57 -16.72
N GLU A 251 15.52 -65.88 -15.83
CA GLU A 251 15.55 -64.42 -15.71
C GLU A 251 16.90 -63.91 -15.18
N VAL A 252 17.45 -64.56 -14.13
CA VAL A 252 18.80 -64.28 -13.62
C VAL A 252 19.86 -64.52 -14.72
N ALA A 253 19.76 -65.60 -15.48
CA ALA A 253 20.66 -65.85 -16.61
C ALA A 253 20.53 -64.77 -17.69
N ALA A 254 19.31 -64.33 -18.01
CA ALA A 254 19.06 -63.29 -19.01
C ALA A 254 19.57 -61.90 -18.57
N THR A 255 19.48 -61.58 -17.28
CA THR A 255 20.02 -60.32 -16.71
C THR A 255 21.54 -60.36 -16.62
N MET A 256 22.14 -61.49 -16.23
CA MET A 256 23.60 -61.68 -16.23
C MET A 256 24.20 -61.64 -17.63
N ALA A 257 23.55 -62.25 -18.63
CA ALA A 257 23.99 -62.20 -20.02
C ALA A 257 23.99 -60.78 -20.62
N LYS A 258 23.19 -59.86 -20.07
CA LYS A 258 23.15 -58.45 -20.48
C LYS A 258 24.17 -57.58 -19.74
N SER A 259 24.69 -58.03 -18.59
CA SER A 259 25.66 -57.25 -17.81
C SER A 259 27.10 -57.42 -18.36
N PRO A 260 27.80 -56.33 -18.75
CA PRO A 260 29.09 -56.42 -19.45
C PRO A 260 30.30 -56.84 -18.59
N ASN A 261 30.12 -57.03 -17.27
CA ASN A 261 31.20 -57.33 -16.31
C ASN A 261 31.20 -58.79 -15.80
N VAL A 262 30.42 -59.69 -16.39
CA VAL A 262 30.38 -61.11 -15.96
C VAL A 262 31.18 -61.96 -16.95
N SER A 263 32.35 -62.43 -16.51
CA SER A 263 33.16 -63.42 -17.24
C SER A 263 32.88 -64.82 -16.71
N TYR A 264 32.47 -65.75 -17.57
CA TYR A 264 32.20 -67.12 -17.21
C TYR A 264 33.53 -67.86 -17.02
N LEU A 265 33.82 -68.28 -15.78
CA LEU A 265 34.94 -69.18 -15.48
C LEU A 265 34.42 -70.63 -15.51
N PRO A 266 34.75 -71.44 -16.54
CA PRO A 266 34.42 -72.86 -16.53
C PRO A 266 35.27 -73.56 -15.46
N GLY A 267 34.62 -74.22 -14.51
CA GLY A 267 35.29 -74.96 -13.44
C GLY A 267 36.11 -76.11 -14.00
N GLY A 268 37.44 -76.07 -13.81
CA GLY A 268 38.34 -77.18 -14.13
C GLY A 268 39.70 -76.81 -14.74
N GLN A 269 39.98 -75.55 -15.04
CA GLN A 269 41.29 -75.17 -15.63
C GLN A 269 41.93 -74.00 -14.90
N ASN A 270 43.08 -74.26 -14.28
CA ASN A 270 43.98 -73.24 -13.71
C ASN A 270 44.44 -72.30 -14.85
N LEU A 271 43.83 -71.13 -14.94
CA LEU A 271 44.40 -70.03 -15.71
C LEU A 271 45.12 -69.08 -14.75
N LEU A 272 46.45 -69.08 -14.85
CA LEU A 272 47.31 -68.01 -14.36
C LEU A 272 46.79 -66.69 -14.92
N MET A 273 46.16 -65.88 -14.06
CA MET A 273 45.86 -64.49 -14.35
C MET A 273 47.19 -63.73 -14.47
N ALA A 274 47.61 -63.46 -15.71
CA ALA A 274 48.64 -62.47 -15.97
C ALA A 274 48.05 -61.09 -15.67
N LEU A 275 48.17 -60.63 -14.42
CA LEU A 275 48.03 -59.23 -14.09
C LEU A 275 49.17 -58.48 -14.78
N SER A 276 48.82 -57.73 -15.82
CA SER A 276 49.70 -56.69 -16.38
C SER A 276 49.98 -55.65 -15.29
N PRO A 277 51.24 -55.41 -14.89
CA PRO A 277 51.56 -54.26 -14.06
C PRO A 277 51.73 -53.07 -15.01
N SER A 278 50.79 -52.16 -15.03
CA SER A 278 50.98 -50.90 -15.73
C SER A 278 50.29 -49.75 -14.99
N ARG A 279 51.15 -49.03 -14.25
CA ARG A 279 51.12 -47.63 -13.79
C ARG A 279 49.98 -47.15 -12.91
#